data_AF-A0AA45U1P9-F1
#
_entry.id   AF-A0AA45U1P9-F1
#
_cell.length_a   1.000
_cell.length_b   1.000
_cell.length_c   1.000
_cell.angle_alpha   90.00
_cell.angle_beta   90.00
_cell.angle_gamma   90.00
#
_symmetry.space_group_name_H-M   'P 1'
#
loop_
_entity.id
_entity.type
_entity.pdbx_description
1 polymer ?
#
loop_
_entity_poly.entity_id
_entity_poly.type
_entity_poly.pdbx_seq_one_letter_code
_entity_poly.pdbx_strand_id
1 'polypeptide(L)'
;MVEDTFDIQGRGILVVPEVDLGARAQMELRVALRRPEGDVLQAVALAQIPLGGRSRPQHVLCFGTLSKQDIPLGTEVWLLGEVEST
;
A
#
# COMPACT_ATOMS: atom_id res chain seq x y z
N MET A 1 -0.26 -7.21 7.57
CA MET A 1 -1.71 -7.46 7.38
C MET A 1 -2.42 -6.12 7.44
N VAL A 2 -3.43 -5.88 6.62
CA VAL A 2 -4.21 -4.64 6.62
C VAL A 2 -5.11 -4.60 7.85
N GLU A 3 -4.94 -3.57 8.67
CA GLU A 3 -5.68 -3.33 9.90
C GLU A 3 -6.80 -2.29 9.73
N ASP A 4 -6.60 -1.32 8.82
CA ASP A 4 -7.61 -0.33 8.45
C ASP A 4 -7.35 0.20 7.02
N THR A 5 -8.37 0.85 6.45
CA THR A 5 -8.30 1.49 5.14
C THR A 5 -8.91 2.89 5.15
N PHE A 6 -8.22 3.84 4.54
CA PHE A 6 -8.69 5.23 4.39
C PHE A 6 -8.88 5.54 2.91
N ASP A 7 -10.09 5.95 2.54
CA ASP A 7 -10.37 6.44 1.20
C ASP A 7 -10.06 7.94 1.16
N ILE A 8 -9.08 8.30 0.33
CA ILE A 8 -8.74 9.69 0.08
C ILE A 8 -9.21 10.03 -1.33
N GLN A 9 -10.20 10.93 -1.40
CA GLN A 9 -10.72 11.44 -2.66
C GLN A 9 -9.59 11.93 -3.57
N GLY A 10 -9.55 11.41 -4.80
CA GLY A 10 -8.54 11.74 -5.80
C GLY A 10 -7.16 11.11 -5.60
N ARG A 11 -6.96 10.27 -4.57
CA ARG A 11 -5.73 9.49 -4.36
C ARG A 11 -5.94 7.99 -4.31
N GLY A 12 -7.11 7.54 -3.85
CA GLY A 12 -7.44 6.13 -3.69
C GLY A 12 -7.32 5.65 -2.24
N ILE A 13 -7.08 4.36 -2.06
CA ILE A 13 -7.09 3.73 -0.72
C ILE A 13 -5.70 3.74 -0.11
N LEU A 14 -5.57 4.32 1.08
CA LEU A 14 -4.43 4.08 1.97
C LEU A 14 -4.73 2.88 2.86
N VAL A 15 -3.71 2.05 3.08
CA VAL A 15 -3.78 0.94 4.03
C VAL A 15 -2.84 1.20 5.21
N VAL A 16 -3.22 0.67 6.37
CA VAL A 16 -2.36 0.60 7.56
C VAL A 16 -2.14 -0.87 7.96
N PRO A 17 -1.02 -1.23 8.60
CA PRO A 17 0.04 -0.35 9.11
C PRO A 17 0.93 0.23 8.01
N GLU A 18 1.70 1.26 8.38
CA GLU A 18 2.79 1.77 7.58
C GLU A 18 3.95 0.76 7.52
N VAL A 19 4.75 0.80 6.45
CA VAL A 19 5.86 -0.14 6.21
C VAL A 19 7.21 0.58 6.12
N ASP A 20 8.25 -0.03 6.67
CA ASP A 20 9.63 0.45 6.50
C ASP A 20 10.20 -0.14 5.20
N LEU A 21 10.48 0.75 4.24
CA LEU A 21 11.07 0.42 2.94
C LEU A 21 12.41 1.16 2.73
N GLY A 22 13.01 1.64 3.82
CA GLY A 22 14.23 2.42 3.79
C GLY A 22 13.99 3.92 3.59
N ALA A 23 14.96 4.60 2.96
CA ALA A 23 15.06 6.06 2.98
C ALA A 23 14.45 6.78 1.76
N ARG A 24 14.01 6.05 0.73
CA ARG A 24 13.41 6.68 -0.47
C ARG A 24 12.07 7.29 -0.09
N ALA A 25 11.81 8.52 -0.53
CA ALA A 25 10.56 9.21 -0.16
C ALA A 25 9.32 8.58 -0.80
N GLN A 26 9.48 8.02 -1.99
CA GLN A 26 8.39 7.48 -2.80
C GLN A 26 8.91 6.39 -3.75
N MET A 27 8.11 5.35 -3.97
CA MET A 27 8.34 4.32 -4.98
C MET A 27 7.03 3.62 -5.37
N GLU A 28 6.96 3.11 -6.60
CA GLU A 28 5.88 2.22 -7.03
C GLU A 28 6.29 0.75 -6.82
N LEU A 29 5.40 -0.01 -6.19
CA LEU A 29 5.63 -1.42 -5.84
C LEU A 29 4.60 -2.30 -6.52
N ARG A 30 5.08 -3.38 -7.15
CA ARG A 30 4.22 -4.51 -7.49
C ARG A 30 3.89 -5.26 -6.21
N VAL A 31 2.61 -5.50 -5.97
CA VAL A 31 2.16 -6.23 -4.78
C VAL A 31 1.16 -7.33 -5.13
N ALA A 32 1.10 -8.35 -4.28
CA ALA A 32 -0.01 -9.30 -4.23
C ALA A 32 -0.81 -9.06 -2.96
N LEU A 33 -2.11 -8.81 -3.13
CA LEU A 33 -3.10 -8.67 -2.07
C LEU A 33 -3.76 -10.03 -1.86
N ARG A 34 -3.43 -10.72 -0.78
CA ARG A 34 -4.08 -11.98 -0.41
C ARG A 34 -5.24 -11.66 0.51
N ARG A 35 -6.46 -11.80 0.00
CA ARG A 35 -7.65 -11.46 0.76
C ARG A 35 -8.00 -12.60 1.73
N PRO A 36 -8.62 -12.32 2.88
CA PRO A 36 -8.98 -13.33 3.88
C PRO A 36 -9.94 -14.41 3.35
N GLU A 37 -10.73 -14.09 2.32
CA GLU A 37 -11.60 -15.03 1.59
C GLU A 37 -10.82 -16.01 0.69
N GLY A 38 -9.52 -15.79 0.48
CA GLY A 38 -8.59 -16.74 -0.14
C GLY A 38 -8.17 -16.44 -1.57
N ASP A 39 -8.73 -15.41 -2.22
CA ASP A 39 -8.26 -14.96 -3.53
C ASP A 39 -7.05 -14.02 -3.43
N VAL A 40 -6.35 -13.89 -4.55
CA VAL A 40 -5.16 -13.05 -4.67
C VAL A 40 -5.35 -12.08 -5.81
N LEU A 41 -5.23 -10.78 -5.49
CA LEU A 41 -5.28 -9.69 -6.46
C LEU A 41 -3.88 -9.10 -6.65
N GLN A 42 -3.41 -9.01 -7.89
CA GLN A 42 -2.20 -8.27 -8.21
C GLN A 42 -2.51 -6.79 -8.41
N ALA A 43 -1.68 -5.91 -7.84
CA ALA A 43 -1.85 -4.47 -7.94
C ALA A 43 -0.50 -3.74 -7.92
N VAL A 44 -0.53 -2.46 -8.26
CA VAL A 44 0.57 -1.52 -8.01
C VAL A 44 0.17 -0.61 -6.85
N ALA A 45 1.05 -0.52 -5.87
CA ALA A 45 0.92 0.40 -4.74
C ALA A 45 1.93 1.53 -4.88
N LEU A 46 1.50 2.76 -4.64
CA LEU A 46 2.41 3.86 -4.40
C LEU A 46 2.78 3.89 -2.92
N ALA A 47 4.03 3.56 -2.62
CA ALA A 47 4.60 3.74 -1.29
C ALA A 47 5.13 5.16 -1.16
N GLN A 48 4.72 5.89 -0.12
CA GLN A 48 5.14 7.27 0.11
C GLN A 48 5.28 7.58 1.60
N ILE A 49 6.25 8.41 1.96
CA ILE A 49 6.39 8.95 3.30
C ILE A 49 5.48 10.20 3.43
N PRO A 50 4.49 10.20 4.34
CA PRO A 50 3.64 11.39 4.54
C PRO A 50 4.46 12.62 5.00
N LEU A 51 4.11 13.80 4.47
CA LEU A 51 4.70 15.07 4.90
C LEU A 51 4.31 15.36 6.37
N GLY A 52 5.31 15.65 7.22
CA GLY A 52 5.13 15.82 8.67
C GLY A 52 5.51 14.60 9.52
N GLY A 53 6.22 13.64 8.92
CA GLY A 53 6.55 12.33 9.52
C GLY A 53 7.50 12.34 10.73
N ARG A 54 7.40 11.23 11.48
CA ARG A 54 8.13 10.88 12.72
C ARG A 54 9.63 10.65 12.46
N SER A 55 10.42 10.44 13.51
CA SER A 55 11.89 10.24 13.45
C SER A 55 12.37 9.03 12.63
N ARG A 56 11.47 8.16 12.15
CA ARG A 56 11.78 7.04 11.25
C ARG A 56 10.86 7.08 10.03
N PRO A 57 11.41 6.91 8.80
CA PRO A 57 10.61 6.87 7.58
C PRO A 57 9.69 5.65 7.61
N GLN A 58 8.39 5.88 7.59
CA GLN A 58 7.38 4.84 7.45
C GLN A 58 6.50 5.22 6.25
N HIS A 59 6.33 4.27 5.33
CA HIS A 59 5.61 4.47 4.09
C HIS A 59 4.15 4.05 4.28
N VAL A 60 3.23 4.90 3.88
CA VAL A 60 1.87 4.48 3.60
C VAL A 60 1.82 3.87 2.20
N LEU A 61 1.09 2.78 2.04
CA LEU A 61 0.81 2.21 0.73
C LEU A 61 -0.53 2.75 0.22
N CYS A 62 -0.51 3.31 -0.98
CA CYS A 62 -1.66 3.92 -1.64
C CYS A 62 -2.03 3.17 -2.91
N PHE A 63 -3.29 2.78 -3.05
CA PHE A 63 -3.84 2.07 -4.19
C PHE A 63 -4.79 2.96 -4.96
N GLY A 64 -4.30 3.58 -6.04
CA GLY A 64 -5.04 4.59 -6.80
C GLY A 64 -6.22 4.06 -7.62
N THR A 65 -6.24 2.76 -7.93
CA THR A 65 -7.27 2.13 -8.78
C THR A 65 -8.18 1.18 -8.00
N LEU A 66 -7.94 0.99 -6.71
CA LEU A 66 -8.69 0.06 -5.87
C LEU A 66 -9.67 0.81 -4.97
N SER A 67 -10.69 0.10 -4.51
CA SER A 67 -11.66 0.56 -3.53
C SER A 67 -11.52 -0.20 -2.21
N LYS A 68 -12.23 0.25 -1.17
CA LYS A 68 -12.26 -0.47 0.12
C LYS A 68 -12.77 -1.91 0.00
N GLN A 69 -13.63 -2.19 -0.99
CA GLN A 69 -14.15 -3.53 -1.22
C GLN A 69 -13.09 -4.47 -1.77
N ASP A 70 -12.06 -3.93 -2.44
CA ASP A 70 -10.98 -4.71 -3.00
C ASP A 70 -9.91 -5.11 -1.97
N ILE A 71 -9.91 -4.44 -0.81
CA ILE A 71 -8.92 -4.62 0.26
C ILE A 71 -9.65 -4.73 1.61
N PRO A 72 -10.39 -5.84 1.84
CA PRO A 72 -11.02 -6.08 3.14
C PRO A 72 -9.97 -6.16 4.26
N LEU A 73 -10.38 -5.87 5.48
CA LEU A 73 -9.54 -6.02 6.67
C LEU A 73 -9.03 -7.45 6.79
N GLY A 74 -7.77 -7.62 7.22
CA GLY A 74 -7.11 -8.92 7.22
C GLY A 74 -6.40 -9.28 5.91
N THR A 75 -6.54 -8.47 4.84
CA THR A 75 -5.76 -8.65 3.61
C THR A 75 -4.26 -8.61 3.91
N GLU A 76 -3.50 -9.56 3.39
CA GLU A 76 -2.04 -9.51 3.44
C GLU A 76 -1.48 -8.83 2.20
N VAL A 77 -0.60 -7.84 2.40
CA VAL A 77 0.11 -7.17 1.31
C VAL A 77 1.50 -7.78 1.19
N TRP A 78 1.75 -8.44 0.06
CA TRP A 78 3.04 -9.06 -0.25
C TRP A 78 3.78 -8.20 -1.28
N LEU A 79 4.97 -7.72 -0.94
CA LEU A 79 5.79 -6.88 -1.82
C LEU A 79 6.55 -7.77 -2.81
N LEU A 80 6.33 -7.57 -4.10
CA LEU A 80 6.94 -8.38 -5.19
C LEU A 80 8.15 -7.70 -5.83
N GLY A 81 8.39 -6.43 -5.52
CA GLY A 81 9.48 -5.62 -6.06
C GLY A 81 9.00 -4.26 -6.55
N GLU A 82 9.95 -3.40 -6.90
CA GLU A 82 9.67 -2.09 -7.50
C GLU A 82 9.20 -2.23 -8.96
N VAL A 83 8.37 -1.30 -9.42
CA VAL A 83 8.07 -1.16 -10.84
C VAL A 83 9.28 -0.49 -11.49
N GLU A 84 10.00 -1.21 -12.37
CA GLU A 84 11.09 -0.62 -13.14
C GLU A 84 10.56 0.53 -14.00
N SER A 85 11.07 1.74 -13.76
CA SER A 85 10.85 2.87 -14.65
C SER A 85 11.71 2.64 -15.90
N THR A 86 11.04 2.38 -17.04
CA THR A 86 11.70 2.29 -18.35
C THR A 86 12.14 3.67 -18.83
#